data_AF-A0A0P7BNE4-F1
#
_entry.id   AF-A0A0P7BNE4-F1
#
_cell.length_a   1.000
_cell.length_b   1.000
_cell.length_c   1.000
_cell.angle_alpha   90.00
_cell.angle_beta   90.00
_cell.angle_gamma   90.00
#
_symmetry.space_group_name_H-M   'P 1'
#
loop_
_entity.id
_entity.type
_entity.pdbx_description
1 polymer ?
#
loop_
_entity_poly.entity_id
_entity_poly.type
_entity_poly.pdbx_seq_one_letter_code
_entity_poly.pdbx_strand_id
1 'polypeptide(L)'
;MNTPRSEATWNDHIHGPALRLAVSGIPHVGAENITQASIAKAFIPPSRGKLETFGGKMIDYALLLQPDRDLAIRIADFVDGVDGPRSFNQSTHGPLCYEPTGVLIETKVDVRRRPLSHSEYLRCLTPN
;
A
#
# COMPACT_ATOMS: atom_id res chain seq x y z
N MET A 1 4.66 24.01 19.34
CA MET A 1 5.56 22.92 18.93
C MET A 1 4.88 22.16 17.80
N ASN A 2 5.29 22.37 16.54
CA ASN A 2 4.72 21.65 15.39
C ASN A 2 5.62 20.46 15.10
N THR A 3 5.30 19.30 15.68
CA THR A 3 5.94 18.05 15.27
C THR A 3 5.50 17.77 13.84
N PRO A 4 6.42 17.63 12.87
CA PRO A 4 6.03 17.26 11.51
C PRO A 4 5.37 15.88 11.58
N ARG A 5 4.08 15.84 11.25
CA ARG A 5 3.32 14.60 11.14
C ARG A 5 3.99 13.73 10.07
N SER A 6 4.18 12.44 10.33
CA SER A 6 4.73 11.52 9.32
C SER A 6 3.83 11.51 8.08
N GLU A 7 4.42 11.35 6.89
CA GLU A 7 3.68 11.29 5.62
C GLU A 7 2.55 10.26 5.68
N ALA A 8 2.81 9.07 6.24
CA ALA A 8 1.79 8.04 6.44
C ALA A 8 0.62 8.52 7.32
N THR A 9 0.89 9.24 8.41
CA THR A 9 -0.15 9.78 9.29
C THR A 9 -0.92 10.94 8.63
N TRP A 10 -0.29 11.69 7.72
CA TRP A 10 -0.99 12.71 6.93
C TRP A 10 -1.86 12.07 5.84
N ASN A 11 -1.32 11.10 5.11
CA ASN A 11 -2.06 10.31 4.11
C ASN A 11 -3.25 9.59 4.76
N ASP A 12 -3.10 9.07 5.99
CA ASP A 12 -4.20 8.48 6.75
C ASP A 12 -5.32 9.47 7.04
N HIS A 13 -4.93 10.65 7.51
CA HIS A 13 -5.87 11.70 7.88
C HIS A 13 -6.69 12.24 6.71
N ILE A 14 -6.09 12.31 5.51
CA ILE A 14 -6.73 12.84 4.31
C ILE A 14 -7.45 11.76 3.52
N HIS A 15 -6.78 10.66 3.19
CA HIS A 15 -7.32 9.63 2.29
C HIS A 15 -8.18 8.59 3.00
N GLY A 16 -7.89 8.29 4.27
CA GLY A 16 -8.60 7.26 5.03
C GLY A 16 -10.11 7.50 5.10
N PRO A 17 -10.60 8.70 5.47
CA PRO A 17 -12.03 9.01 5.48
C PRO A 17 -12.69 8.87 4.10
N ALA A 18 -12.02 9.34 3.03
CA ALA A 18 -12.56 9.27 1.68
C ALA A 18 -12.72 7.82 1.20
N LEU A 19 -11.70 6.98 1.46
CA LEU A 19 -11.75 5.56 1.10
C LEU A 19 -12.79 4.80 1.90
N ARG A 20 -12.89 5.05 3.23
CA ARG A 20 -13.94 4.46 4.07
C ARG A 20 -15.35 4.87 3.61
N LEU A 21 -15.54 6.12 3.20
CA LEU A 21 -16.81 6.57 2.63
C LEU A 21 -17.13 5.87 1.31
N ALA A 22 -16.15 5.72 0.42
CA ALA A 22 -16.33 5.07 -0.88
C ALA A 22 -16.79 3.62 -0.77
N VAL A 23 -16.35 2.89 0.27
CA VAL A 23 -16.76 1.50 0.51
C VAL A 23 -17.96 1.37 1.46
N SER A 24 -18.42 2.46 2.09
CA SER A 24 -19.47 2.40 3.14
C SER A 24 -20.80 1.79 2.70
N GLY A 25 -21.12 1.89 1.40
CA GLY A 25 -22.33 1.30 0.81
C GLY A 25 -22.11 -0.07 0.17
N ILE A 26 -20.91 -0.63 0.26
CA ILE A 26 -20.54 -1.91 -0.36
C ILE A 26 -20.41 -2.94 0.77
N PRO A 27 -21.39 -3.84 0.94
CA PRO A 27 -21.31 -4.87 1.97
C PRO A 27 -20.02 -5.69 1.84
N HIS A 28 -19.44 -6.07 2.97
CA HIS A 28 -18.26 -6.94 3.04
C HIS A 28 -16.98 -6.35 2.43
N VAL A 29 -16.88 -5.03 2.27
CA VAL A 29 -15.65 -4.37 1.82
C VAL A 29 -15.21 -3.30 2.82
N GLY A 30 -13.98 -3.42 3.30
CA GLY A 30 -13.32 -2.44 4.17
C GLY A 30 -12.18 -1.73 3.47
N ALA A 31 -11.85 -0.51 3.90
CA ALA A 31 -10.65 0.20 3.47
C ALA A 31 -9.65 0.22 4.63
N GLU A 32 -8.48 -0.40 4.43
CA GLU A 32 -7.47 -0.59 5.47
C GLU A 32 -6.19 0.17 5.13
N ASN A 33 -5.62 0.87 6.12
CA ASN A 33 -4.31 1.50 6.01
C ASN A 33 -3.22 0.45 6.24
N ILE A 34 -2.41 0.21 5.21
CA ILE A 34 -1.37 -0.83 5.20
C ILE A 34 0.02 -0.21 5.00
N THR A 35 0.19 1.10 5.26
CA THR A 35 1.47 1.82 5.09
C THR A 35 2.64 1.21 5.86
N GLN A 36 2.36 0.50 6.96
CA GLN A 36 3.35 -0.20 7.80
C GLN A 36 3.55 -1.67 7.42
N ALA A 37 2.75 -2.17 6.50
CA ALA A 37 2.85 -3.54 6.06
C ALA A 37 3.98 -3.70 5.03
N SER A 38 4.53 -4.91 4.97
CA SER A 38 5.57 -5.27 4.03
C SER A 38 5.27 -6.59 3.35
N ILE A 39 5.78 -6.74 2.12
CA ILE A 39 5.78 -7.99 1.38
C ILE A 39 6.61 -9.00 2.20
N ALA A 40 6.00 -10.12 2.57
CA ALA A 40 6.70 -11.16 3.30
C ALA A 40 7.83 -11.72 2.43
N LYS A 41 8.98 -12.00 3.03
CA LYS A 41 10.22 -12.35 2.31
C LYS A 41 10.05 -13.51 1.33
N ALA A 42 9.19 -14.48 1.64
CA ALA A 42 8.94 -15.64 0.77
C ALA A 42 8.27 -15.27 -0.56
N PHE A 43 7.60 -14.11 -0.63
CA PHE A 43 6.94 -13.61 -1.84
C PHE A 43 7.80 -12.59 -2.59
N ILE A 44 8.99 -12.24 -2.08
CA ILE A 44 9.94 -11.38 -2.79
C ILE A 44 10.71 -12.29 -3.76
N PRO A 45 10.65 -12.05 -5.08
CA PRO A 45 11.40 -12.85 -6.03
C PRO A 45 12.90 -12.82 -5.71
N PRO A 46 13.61 -13.96 -5.75
CA PRO A 46 15.06 -13.96 -5.61
C PRO A 46 15.67 -13.10 -6.72
N SER A 47 16.33 -12.02 -6.35
CA SER A 47 16.81 -11.00 -7.29
C SER A 47 17.84 -11.58 -8.26
N ARG A 48 17.52 -11.61 -9.56
CA ARG A 48 18.53 -11.77 -10.62
C ARG A 48 19.20 -10.41 -10.91
N GLY A 49 20.12 -10.03 -10.02
CA GLY A 49 21.06 -8.91 -10.22
C GLY A 49 20.46 -7.51 -10.14
N LYS A 50 21.25 -6.58 -9.56
CA LYS A 50 21.22 -5.09 -9.59
C LYS A 50 19.88 -4.33 -9.69
N LEU A 51 18.75 -4.97 -9.44
CA LEU A 51 17.47 -4.33 -9.26
C LEU A 51 17.46 -3.84 -7.83
N GLU A 52 17.30 -2.52 -7.68
CA GLU A 52 17.29 -1.83 -6.40
C GLU A 52 16.53 -2.66 -5.38
N THR A 53 17.09 -2.81 -4.18
CA THR A 53 16.45 -3.46 -3.05
C THR A 53 15.04 -2.92 -2.98
N PHE A 54 14.04 -3.67 -3.47
CA PHE A 54 12.64 -3.31 -3.28
C PHE A 54 12.52 -3.32 -1.77
N GLY A 55 12.59 -2.14 -1.16
CA GLY A 55 12.30 -1.99 0.25
C GLY A 55 10.92 -2.58 0.34
N GLY A 56 10.78 -3.72 1.01
CA GLY A 56 9.58 -4.56 0.92
C GLY A 56 8.31 -3.87 1.42
N LYS A 57 8.29 -2.55 1.55
CA LYS A 57 7.15 -1.68 1.73
C LYS A 57 6.05 -2.07 0.75
N MET A 58 4.87 -2.26 1.31
CA MET A 58 3.67 -2.41 0.52
C MET A 58 3.09 -1.04 0.15
N ILE A 59 2.04 -1.06 -0.66
CA ILE A 59 1.24 0.09 -1.04
C ILE A 59 0.55 0.70 0.22
N ASP A 60 -0.02 1.91 0.15
CA ASP A 60 -0.50 2.64 1.33
C ASP A 60 -1.86 2.15 1.86
N TYR A 61 -2.77 1.73 0.99
CA TYR A 61 -4.09 1.18 1.37
C TYR A 61 -4.46 -0.08 0.60
N ALA A 62 -5.34 -0.89 1.20
CA ALA A 62 -5.98 -2.02 0.57
C ALA A 62 -7.50 -1.93 0.74
N LEU A 63 -8.25 -2.38 -0.27
CA LEU A 63 -9.66 -2.69 -0.10
C LEU A 63 -9.79 -4.18 0.24
N LEU A 64 -10.19 -4.46 1.46
CA LEU A 64 -10.24 -5.79 2.03
C LEU A 64 -11.63 -6.39 1.91
N LEU A 65 -11.69 -7.65 1.49
CA LEU A 65 -12.90 -8.45 1.63
C LEU A 65 -13.09 -8.80 3.11
N GLN A 66 -14.19 -8.37 3.69
CA GLN A 66 -14.65 -8.67 5.05
C GLN A 66 -15.77 -9.71 4.97
N PRO A 67 -15.40 -11.01 4.81
CA PRO A 67 -16.35 -12.07 4.52
C PRO A 67 -17.37 -12.26 5.66
N ASP A 68 -18.52 -12.83 5.32
CA ASP A 68 -19.37 -13.44 6.34
C ASP A 68 -18.64 -14.60 7.04
N ARG A 69 -19.26 -15.12 8.11
CA ARG A 69 -18.65 -16.15 8.95
C ARG A 69 -18.28 -17.41 8.17
N ASP A 70 -19.13 -17.85 7.25
CA ASP A 70 -18.94 -19.11 6.55
C ASP A 70 -17.80 -19.01 5.53
N LEU A 71 -17.71 -17.88 4.82
CA LEU A 71 -16.60 -17.61 3.92
C LEU A 71 -15.29 -17.34 4.69
N ALA A 72 -15.36 -16.67 5.85
CA ALA A 72 -14.19 -16.45 6.72
C ALA A 72 -13.55 -17.78 7.16
N ILE A 73 -14.37 -18.76 7.56
CA ILE A 73 -13.90 -20.10 7.94
C ILE A 73 -13.20 -20.78 6.76
N ARG A 74 -13.82 -20.77 5.57
CA ARG A 74 -13.22 -21.37 4.37
C ARG A 74 -11.89 -20.72 3.98
N ILE A 75 -11.78 -19.39 4.13
CA ILE A 75 -10.54 -18.66 3.87
C ILE A 75 -9.48 -19.06 4.91
N ALA A 76 -9.84 -19.13 6.20
CA ALA A 76 -8.92 -19.55 7.25
C ALA A 76 -8.41 -20.97 7.01
N ASP A 77 -9.31 -21.93 6.75
CA ASP A 77 -8.95 -23.32 6.46
C ASP A 77 -8.00 -23.43 5.26
N PHE A 78 -8.25 -22.64 4.21
CA PHE A 78 -7.36 -22.57 3.05
C PHE A 78 -5.99 -22.00 3.42
N VAL A 79 -5.94 -20.84 4.07
CA VAL A 79 -4.70 -20.13 4.42
C VAL A 79 -3.85 -20.95 5.40
N ASP A 80 -4.48 -21.60 6.38
CA ASP A 80 -3.81 -22.44 7.37
C ASP A 80 -3.23 -23.72 6.75
N GLY A 81 -3.77 -24.17 5.61
CA GLY A 81 -3.27 -25.31 4.84
C GLY A 81 -2.12 -24.99 3.88
N VAL A 82 -1.73 -23.72 3.70
CA VAL A 82 -0.65 -23.33 2.79
C VAL A 82 0.73 -23.58 3.42
N ASP A 83 1.61 -24.25 2.68
CA ASP A 83 3.03 -24.34 3.00
C ASP A 83 3.71 -22.99 2.75
N GLY A 84 4.19 -22.33 3.82
CA GLY A 84 4.87 -21.03 3.75
C GLY A 84 4.21 -19.98 4.65
N PRO A 85 4.31 -18.68 4.33
CA PRO A 85 3.61 -17.66 5.09
C PRO A 85 2.10 -17.88 5.01
N ARG A 86 1.45 -18.03 6.16
CA ARG A 86 0.00 -18.14 6.30
C ARG A 86 -0.66 -16.80 6.06
N SER A 87 -0.76 -16.45 4.79
CA SER A 87 -1.43 -15.24 4.35
C SER A 87 -2.08 -15.47 3.00
N PHE A 88 -3.31 -14.98 2.87
CA PHE A 88 -4.00 -14.90 1.59
C PHE A 88 -3.32 -13.92 0.63
N ASN A 89 -2.73 -12.86 1.19
CA ASN A 89 -2.03 -11.82 0.44
C ASN A 89 -0.51 -11.98 0.59
N GLN A 90 0.29 -11.16 -0.11
CA GLN A 90 1.75 -11.25 -0.05
C GLN A 90 2.36 -10.64 1.23
N SER A 91 1.61 -10.49 2.32
CA SER A 91 2.06 -9.86 3.57
C SER A 91 1.58 -10.62 4.80
N THR A 92 2.41 -10.73 5.83
CA THR A 92 2.02 -11.31 7.13
C THR A 92 1.49 -10.27 8.11
N HIS A 93 1.06 -9.11 7.60
CA HIS A 93 0.51 -8.03 8.42
C HIS A 93 -0.97 -8.29 8.70
N GLY A 94 -1.33 -8.35 9.99
CA GLY A 94 -2.63 -8.74 10.56
C GLY A 94 -3.80 -8.98 9.58
N PRO A 95 -4.57 -7.94 9.20
CA PRO A 95 -5.76 -8.08 8.36
C PRO A 95 -5.49 -8.81 7.04
N LEU A 96 -4.33 -8.58 6.45
CA LEU A 96 -3.96 -9.15 5.15
C LEU A 96 -3.68 -10.65 5.19
N CYS A 97 -3.56 -11.26 6.37
CA CYS A 97 -3.42 -12.70 6.44
C CYS A 97 -4.70 -13.42 6.01
N TYR A 98 -5.87 -12.90 6.37
CA TYR A 98 -7.14 -13.62 6.21
C TYR A 98 -8.23 -12.81 5.50
N GLU A 99 -7.98 -11.52 5.22
CA GLU A 99 -8.89 -10.68 4.44
C GLU A 99 -8.30 -10.47 3.04
N PRO A 100 -8.82 -11.16 2.00
CA PRO A 100 -8.34 -11.02 0.63
C PRO A 100 -8.39 -9.58 0.14
N THR A 101 -7.35 -9.14 -0.59
CA THR A 101 -7.41 -7.87 -1.34
C THR A 101 -7.23 -8.09 -2.84
N GLY A 102 -8.06 -7.39 -3.62
CA GLY A 102 -7.89 -7.25 -5.07
C GLY A 102 -7.48 -5.83 -5.50
N VAL A 103 -7.53 -4.86 -4.58
CA VAL A 103 -7.29 -3.45 -4.88
C VAL A 103 -6.30 -2.89 -3.86
N LEU A 104 -5.16 -2.44 -4.35
CA LEU A 104 -4.12 -1.76 -3.60
C LEU A 104 -4.03 -0.31 -4.11
N ILE A 105 -3.96 0.66 -3.21
CA ILE A 105 -4.02 2.09 -3.54
C ILE A 105 -2.76 2.79 -3.03
N GLU A 106 -1.95 3.27 -3.98
CA GLU A 106 -0.79 4.10 -3.66
C GLU A 106 -1.20 5.57 -3.66
N THR A 107 -0.87 6.26 -2.58
CA THR A 107 -1.06 7.70 -2.45
C THR A 107 0.24 8.40 -2.84
N LYS A 108 0.17 9.20 -3.91
CA LYS A 108 1.30 10.02 -4.35
C LYS A 108 1.02 11.47 -4.00
N VAL A 109 2.00 12.11 -3.37
CA VAL A 109 2.01 13.57 -3.30
C VAL A 109 2.41 14.09 -4.67
N ASP A 110 1.58 14.94 -5.29
CA ASP A 110 1.93 15.61 -6.54
C ASP A 110 3.10 16.57 -6.29
N VAL A 111 4.32 16.08 -6.50
CA VAL A 111 5.49 16.94 -6.61
C VAL A 111 5.41 17.55 -8.01
N ARG A 112 4.55 18.57 -8.18
CA ARG A 112 4.62 19.41 -9.36
C ARG A 112 6.05 19.89 -9.46
N ARG A 113 6.80 19.33 -10.42
CA ARG A 113 8.06 19.93 -10.85
C ARG A 113 7.69 21.36 -11.20
N ARG A 114 8.18 22.33 -10.42
CA ARG A 114 8.08 23.74 -10.84
C ARG A 114 8.58 23.75 -12.29
N PRO A 115 7.82 24.30 -13.26
CA PRO A 115 8.44 24.58 -14.54
C PRO A 115 9.68 25.42 -14.23
N LEU A 116 10.83 25.01 -14.76
CA LEU A 116 12.07 25.78 -14.61
C LEU A 116 11.72 27.24 -14.85
N SER A 117 12.10 28.11 -13.92
CA SER A 117 11.93 29.54 -14.17
C SER A 117 12.67 29.87 -15.47
N HIS A 118 12.19 30.87 -16.22
CA HIS A 118 12.79 31.22 -17.51
C HIS A 118 14.31 31.48 -17.41
N SER A 119 14.77 31.93 -16.23
CA SER A 119 16.19 32.14 -15.92
C SER A 119 17.00 30.85 -15.72
N GLU A 120 16.38 29.74 -15.32
CA GLU A 120 17.03 28.43 -15.21
C GLU A 120 17.12 27.74 -16.57
N TYR A 121 16.10 27.91 -17.42
CA TYR A 121 16.12 27.40 -18.80
C TYR A 121 17.24 28.04 -19.64
N LEU A 122 17.47 29.34 -19.46
CA LEU A 122 18.54 30.07 -20.17
C LEU A 122 19.94 29.63 -19.73
N ARG A 123 20.15 29.24 -18.46
CA ARG A 123 21.45 28.71 -18.01
C ARG A 123 21.81 27.36 -18.63
N CYS A 124 20.82 26.55 -19.00
CA CYS A 124 21.06 25.27 -19.67
C CYS A 124 21.41 25.43 -21.16
N LEU A 125 21.08 26.56 -21.78
CA LEU A 125 21.31 26.82 -23.20
C LEU A 125 22.59 27.61 -23.50
N THR A 126 23.29 28.10 -22.47
CA THR A 126 24.60 28.74 -22.60
C THR A 126 25.62 27.94 -21.82
N PRO A 127 26.35 27.00 -22.45
CA PRO A 127 27.57 26.47 -21.88
C PRO A 127 28.61 27.60 -21.83
N ASN A 128 29.35 27.70 -20.71
CA ASN A 128 30.59 28.48 -20.65
C ASN A 128 31.63 27.91 -21.63
#